data_AF-A0A0L1ILY1-F1
#
_entry.id   AF-A0A0L1ILY1-F1
#
_cell.length_a   1.000
_cell.length_b   1.000
_cell.length_c   1.000
_cell.angle_alpha   90.00
_cell.angle_beta   90.00
_cell.angle_gamma   90.00
#
_symmetry.space_group_name_H-M   'P 1'
#
loop_
_entity.id
_entity.type
_entity.pdbx_description
1 polymer ?
#
loop_
_entity_poly.entity_id
_entity_poly.type
_entity_poly.pdbx_seq_one_letter_code
_entity_poly.pdbx_strand_id
1 'polypeptide(L)'
;MNVTEKYTAQGGDGIDDGACHDLTPSECHKPGVQTPQDLFNHERGDVDFCGVSWQGAAVLITKFQIGLGALSLPSTFHVLGFFPGILCFIILALTTSVAGYVCGNARQYYPHMYSIGDAAELLFGKGARELTGAIYYIYLALVAGAGMLTTSVALNTLSDHGTCSMVFVGVTCAGAFVIGTGFRSLEKVSWLSWIGVAGI
;
A
#
# COMPACT_ATOMS: atom_id res chain seq x y z
N MET A 1 24.02 -19.78 -4.79
CA MET A 1 23.61 -20.09 -3.41
C MET A 1 22.18 -19.61 -3.17
N ASN A 2 21.13 -20.41 -3.10
CA ASN A 2 20.77 -21.71 -3.67
C ASN A 2 19.40 -22.03 -3.06
N VAL A 3 18.28 -21.74 -3.73
CA VAL A 3 16.99 -22.44 -3.50
C VAL A 3 16.08 -22.38 -4.75
N THR A 4 16.60 -22.66 -5.95
CA THR A 4 15.72 -22.85 -7.15
C THR A 4 16.16 -24.01 -8.04
N GLU A 5 17.18 -24.76 -7.63
CA GLU A 5 17.84 -25.81 -8.41
C GLU A 5 17.55 -27.22 -7.83
N LYS A 6 16.28 -27.56 -7.61
CA LYS A 6 15.88 -28.90 -7.12
C LYS A 6 14.70 -29.53 -7.86
N TYR A 7 14.48 -29.19 -9.13
CA TYR A 7 13.50 -29.89 -9.97
C TYR A 7 14.11 -30.31 -11.31
N THR A 8 15.09 -31.20 -11.24
CA THR A 8 15.61 -31.96 -12.39
C THR A 8 15.48 -33.43 -12.06
N ALA A 9 14.47 -34.12 -12.61
CA ALA A 9 14.47 -35.58 -12.78
C ALA A 9 13.21 -36.03 -13.54
N GLN A 10 13.32 -36.22 -14.85
CA GLN A 10 12.84 -37.43 -15.53
C GLN A 10 13.26 -37.37 -17.00
N GLY A 11 14.24 -38.20 -17.34
CA GLY A 11 14.42 -38.69 -18.70
C GLY A 11 13.62 -39.98 -18.92
N GLY A 12 13.56 -40.39 -20.19
CA GLY A 12 13.55 -41.80 -20.57
C GLY A 12 12.27 -42.35 -21.19
N ASP A 13 12.39 -42.62 -22.49
CA ASP A 13 11.77 -43.69 -23.29
C ASP A 13 10.27 -43.67 -23.65
N GLY A 14 10.04 -43.77 -24.96
CA GLY A 14 8.77 -44.17 -25.56
C GLY A 14 8.73 -45.67 -25.85
N ILE A 15 7.51 -46.21 -25.98
CA ILE A 15 7.06 -47.21 -26.94
C ILE A 15 5.59 -47.54 -26.65
N ASP A 16 4.83 -47.65 -27.73
CA ASP A 16 3.41 -47.98 -27.87
C ASP A 16 3.00 -49.32 -27.25
N ASP A 17 1.72 -49.45 -26.85
CA ASP A 17 0.79 -50.46 -27.36
C ASP A 17 -0.53 -50.46 -26.56
N GLY A 18 -1.65 -50.53 -27.28
CA GLY A 18 -2.99 -50.26 -26.77
C GLY A 18 -3.68 -51.37 -25.96
N ALA A 19 -4.73 -50.98 -25.26
CA ALA A 19 -5.97 -51.74 -25.07
C ALA A 19 -6.99 -50.88 -24.32
N CYS A 20 -8.14 -50.62 -24.94
CA CYS A 20 -9.33 -50.13 -24.25
C CYS A 20 -9.76 -51.15 -23.19
N HIS A 21 -9.93 -50.70 -21.95
CA HIS A 21 -10.85 -51.33 -21.01
C HIS A 21 -11.61 -50.24 -20.22
N ASP A 22 -12.92 -50.35 -20.36
CA ASP A 22 -14.01 -49.54 -19.80
C ASP A 22 -13.88 -49.32 -18.28
N LEU A 23 -13.87 -48.04 -17.87
CA LEU A 23 -14.38 -47.46 -16.62
C LEU A 23 -13.99 -45.97 -16.64
N THR A 24 -14.96 -45.08 -16.84
CA THR A 24 -14.79 -43.61 -16.90
C THR A 24 -13.88 -43.07 -15.80
N PRO A 25 -12.68 -42.54 -16.12
CA PRO A 25 -11.84 -41.83 -15.16
C PRO A 25 -11.92 -40.33 -15.41
N SER A 26 -11.89 -39.57 -14.31
CA SER A 26 -11.70 -38.11 -14.26
C SER A 26 -10.98 -37.52 -15.46
N GLU A 27 -11.65 -36.61 -16.18
CA GLU A 27 -10.98 -35.62 -17.01
C GLU A 27 -10.09 -34.78 -16.08
N CYS A 28 -8.84 -35.21 -15.95
CA CYS A 28 -7.74 -34.44 -15.42
C CYS A 28 -7.52 -33.26 -16.36
N HIS A 29 -8.31 -32.21 -16.15
CA HIS A 29 -8.02 -30.88 -16.62
C HIS A 29 -6.62 -30.55 -16.09
N LYS A 30 -5.63 -30.41 -16.99
CA LYS A 30 -4.39 -29.68 -16.70
C LYS A 30 -4.80 -28.48 -15.86
N PRO A 31 -4.28 -28.24 -14.64
CA PRO A 31 -4.52 -26.98 -13.98
C PRO A 31 -3.80 -25.96 -14.85
N GLY A 32 -4.52 -25.41 -15.82
CA GLY A 32 -4.21 -24.09 -16.33
C GLY A 32 -4.06 -23.25 -15.07
N VAL A 33 -2.90 -22.62 -14.95
CA VAL A 33 -2.69 -21.58 -13.95
C VAL A 33 -3.86 -20.62 -14.13
N GLN A 34 -4.89 -20.76 -13.29
CA GLN A 34 -5.95 -19.80 -13.17
C GLN A 34 -5.26 -18.59 -12.59
N THR A 35 -4.82 -17.69 -13.46
CA THR A 35 -4.54 -16.32 -13.10
C THR A 35 -5.78 -15.88 -12.30
N PRO A 36 -5.64 -15.52 -11.02
CA PRO A 36 -6.77 -15.11 -10.21
C PRO A 36 -7.53 -14.01 -10.97
N GLN A 37 -8.86 -14.02 -10.94
CA GLN A 37 -9.65 -12.90 -11.45
C GLN A 37 -9.30 -11.65 -10.63
N ASP A 38 -8.26 -10.94 -11.04
CA ASP A 38 -7.86 -9.69 -10.43
C ASP A 38 -8.94 -8.67 -10.75
N LEU A 39 -9.66 -8.22 -9.72
CA LEU A 39 -10.69 -7.18 -9.75
C LEU A 39 -10.22 -5.86 -10.41
N PHE A 40 -8.92 -5.74 -10.67
CA PHE A 40 -8.23 -4.57 -11.21
C PHE A 40 -7.73 -4.76 -12.65
N ASN A 41 -7.88 -5.93 -13.26
CA ASN A 41 -7.47 -6.20 -14.64
C ASN A 41 -8.69 -6.17 -15.58
N HIS A 42 -8.95 -5.04 -16.23
CA HIS A 42 -10.07 -4.88 -17.17
C HIS A 42 -9.60 -4.49 -18.57
N GLU A 43 -9.82 -5.37 -19.56
CA GLU A 43 -9.40 -5.24 -20.97
C GLU A 43 -10.17 -4.18 -21.80
N ARG A 44 -10.89 -3.23 -21.19
CA ARG A 44 -11.74 -2.27 -21.90
C ARG A 44 -11.69 -0.86 -21.32
N GLY A 45 -10.68 -0.08 -21.71
CA GLY A 45 -10.69 1.39 -21.70
C GLY A 45 -10.97 2.10 -20.37
N ASP A 46 -11.00 1.38 -19.27
CA ASP A 46 -11.17 1.88 -17.90
C ASP A 46 -9.80 2.08 -17.26
N VAL A 47 -9.73 2.96 -16.28
CA VAL A 47 -8.48 3.38 -15.63
C VAL A 47 -7.68 2.21 -15.07
N ASP A 48 -6.42 2.05 -15.48
CA ASP A 48 -5.52 1.03 -14.93
C ASP A 48 -5.15 1.36 -13.48
N PHE A 49 -5.59 0.49 -12.56
CA PHE A 49 -5.31 0.61 -11.12
C PHE A 49 -4.03 -0.12 -10.69
N CYS A 50 -3.48 -0.99 -11.55
CA CYS A 50 -2.22 -1.70 -11.34
C CYS A 50 -0.99 -1.00 -11.94
N GLY A 51 -1.13 0.23 -12.44
CA GLY A 51 -0.06 0.95 -13.15
C GLY A 51 1.09 1.48 -12.29
N VAL A 52 1.04 1.34 -10.96
CA VAL A 52 2.10 1.87 -10.08
C VAL A 52 3.29 0.90 -9.99
N SER A 53 4.46 1.38 -10.38
CA SER A 53 5.71 0.64 -10.16
C SER A 53 6.04 0.53 -8.67
N TRP A 54 6.74 -0.53 -8.26
CA TRP A 54 7.20 -0.68 -6.87
C TRP A 54 8.01 0.54 -6.38
N GLN A 55 8.87 1.08 -7.25
CA GLN A 55 9.65 2.29 -6.95
C GLN A 55 8.75 3.51 -6.78
N GLY A 56 7.76 3.66 -7.67
CA GLY A 56 6.77 4.71 -7.59
C GLY A 56 5.93 4.68 -6.32
N ALA A 57 5.54 3.49 -5.87
CA ALA A 57 4.83 3.29 -4.62
C ALA A 57 5.70 3.64 -3.40
N ALA A 58 6.97 3.20 -3.39
CA ALA A 58 7.90 3.51 -2.30
C ALA A 58 8.08 5.02 -2.11
N VAL A 59 8.35 5.75 -3.19
CA VAL A 59 8.54 7.21 -3.15
C VAL A 59 7.27 7.92 -2.67
N LEU A 60 6.10 7.50 -3.15
CA LEU A 60 4.81 8.05 -2.70
C LEU A 60 4.61 7.92 -1.19
N ILE A 61 4.81 6.71 -0.65
CA ILE A 61 4.65 6.46 0.78
C ILE A 61 5.68 7.24 1.60
N THR A 62 6.95 7.27 1.17
CA THR A 62 7.99 8.04 1.86
C THR A 62 7.65 9.52 1.95
N LYS A 63 7.18 10.14 0.85
CA LYS A 63 6.79 11.56 0.86
C LYS A 63 5.61 11.82 1.79
N PHE A 64 4.63 10.93 1.79
CA PHE A 64 3.48 11.04 2.68
C PHE A 64 3.91 11.00 4.15
N GLN A 65 4.78 10.06 4.52
CA GLN A 65 5.31 9.95 5.89
C GLN A 65 6.15 11.16 6.30
N ILE A 66 6.99 11.68 5.39
CA ILE A 66 7.76 12.91 5.64
C ILE A 66 6.81 14.10 5.84
N GLY A 67 5.79 14.24 4.98
CA GLY A 67 4.82 15.33 5.07
C GLY A 67 4.03 15.33 6.37
N LEU A 68 3.68 14.15 6.89
CA LEU A 68 2.96 14.01 8.16
C LEU A 68 3.88 14.14 9.39
N GLY A 69 5.11 13.63 9.31
CA GLY A 69 6.02 13.54 10.46
C GLY A 69 6.94 14.75 10.66
N ALA A 70 7.29 15.49 9.60
CA ALA A 70 8.35 16.49 9.67
C ALA A 70 8.03 17.67 10.59
N LEU A 71 6.75 18.03 10.76
CA LEU A 71 6.36 19.18 11.58
C LEU A 71 6.49 18.93 13.09
N SER A 72 6.33 17.68 13.55
CA SER A 72 6.29 17.35 14.97
C SER A 72 7.61 16.82 15.51
N LEU A 73 8.42 16.17 14.67
CA LEU A 73 9.71 15.60 15.06
C LEU A 73 10.63 16.60 15.78
N PRO A 74 10.84 17.85 15.30
CA PRO A 74 11.75 18.79 15.96
C PRO A 74 11.34 19.11 17.39
N SER A 75 10.03 19.31 17.62
CA SER A 75 9.50 19.61 18.95
C SER A 75 9.66 18.42 19.91
N THR A 76 9.49 17.19 19.42
CA THR A 76 9.68 15.99 20.23
C THR A 76 11.14 15.82 20.64
N PHE A 77 12.10 16.03 19.73
CA PHE A 77 13.53 15.97 20.07
C PHE A 77 13.96 17.06 21.05
N HIS A 78 13.34 18.24 21.00
CA HIS A 78 13.63 19.31 21.95
C HIS A 78 13.18 18.96 23.37
N VAL A 79 12.05 18.26 23.53
CA VAL A 79 11.51 17.89 24.85
C VAL A 79 12.21 16.65 25.43
N LEU A 80 12.43 15.61 24.62
CA LEU A 80 13.04 14.36 25.10
C LEU A 80 14.57 14.47 25.20
N GLY A 81 15.20 15.29 24.37
CA GLY A 81 16.65 15.31 24.16
C GLY A 81 17.08 14.33 23.06
N PHE A 82 18.25 14.60 22.48
CA PHE A 82 18.74 13.90 21.29
C PHE A 82 18.94 12.39 21.50
N PHE A 83 19.59 12.01 22.61
CA PHE A 83 19.92 10.61 22.91
C PHE A 83 18.69 9.70 23.14
N PRO A 84 17.73 10.04 24.03
CA PRO A 84 16.53 9.22 24.19
C PRO A 84 15.59 9.31 22.97
N GLY A 85 15.57 10.44 22.27
CA GLY A 85 14.80 10.59 21.03
C GLY A 85 15.27 9.61 19.94
N ILE A 86 16.58 9.49 19.71
CA ILE A 86 17.10 8.58 18.68
C ILE A 86 16.92 7.11 19.06
N LEU A 87 17.05 6.76 20.34
CA LEU A 87 16.77 5.41 20.82
C LEU A 87 15.31 5.01 20.55
N CYS A 88 14.36 5.90 20.86
CA CYS A 88 12.95 5.68 20.58
C CYS A 88 12.68 5.56 19.07
N PHE A 89 13.29 6.43 18.26
CA PHE A 89 13.17 6.38 16.81
C PHE A 89 13.66 5.05 16.21
N ILE A 90 14.79 4.53 16.68
CA ILE A 90 15.31 3.22 16.24
C ILE A 90 14.33 2.10 16.59
N ILE A 91 13.78 2.09 17.82
CA ILE A 91 12.80 1.08 18.25
C ILE A 91 11.57 1.13 17.35
N LEU A 92 11.00 2.32 17.13
CA LEU A 92 9.83 2.50 16.25
C LEU A 92 10.12 2.10 14.80
N ALA A 93 11.31 2.43 14.29
CA ALA A 93 11.75 2.04 12.95
C ALA A 93 11.86 0.51 12.82
N LEU A 94 12.41 -0.18 13.81
CA LEU A 94 12.50 -1.64 13.84
C LEU A 94 11.12 -2.29 13.92
N THR A 95 10.25 -1.83 14.83
CA THR A 95 8.88 -2.34 14.96
C THR A 95 8.11 -2.17 13.65
N THR A 96 8.20 -0.99 13.03
CA THR A 96 7.54 -0.71 11.74
C THR A 96 8.11 -1.56 10.61
N SER A 97 9.42 -1.79 10.59
CA SER A 97 10.07 -2.62 9.58
C SER A 97 9.63 -4.08 9.68
N VAL A 98 9.55 -4.62 10.91
CA VAL A 98 9.04 -5.99 11.13
C VAL A 98 7.58 -6.10 10.72
N ALA A 99 6.74 -5.11 11.07
CA ALA A 99 5.34 -5.09 10.64
C ALA A 99 5.21 -5.06 9.11
N GLY A 100 5.99 -4.21 8.42
CA GLY A 100 6.03 -4.12 6.97
C GLY A 100 6.47 -5.43 6.31
N TYR A 101 7.47 -6.10 6.87
CA TYR A 101 7.92 -7.41 6.40
C TYR A 101 6.81 -8.48 6.50
N VAL A 102 6.12 -8.56 7.65
CA VAL A 102 5.01 -9.50 7.85
C VAL A 102 3.86 -9.20 6.89
N CYS A 103 3.48 -7.93 6.73
CA CYS A 103 2.42 -7.52 5.79
C CYS A 103 2.79 -7.85 4.33
N GLY A 104 4.04 -7.60 3.94
CA GLY A 104 4.54 -7.92 2.61
C GLY A 104 4.51 -9.42 2.32
N ASN A 105 4.97 -10.22 3.27
CA ASN A 105 4.91 -11.68 3.18
C ASN A 105 3.45 -12.18 3.10
N ALA A 106 2.56 -11.67 3.97
CA ALA A 106 1.14 -12.03 3.98
C ALA A 106 0.44 -11.74 2.64
N ARG A 107 0.77 -10.62 1.98
CA ARG A 107 0.26 -10.27 0.64
C ARG A 107 0.61 -11.32 -0.42
N GLN A 108 1.79 -11.96 -0.33
CA GLN A 108 2.22 -12.99 -1.29
C GLN A 108 1.51 -14.33 -1.06
N TYR A 109 1.20 -14.68 0.19
CA TYR A 109 0.50 -15.94 0.52
C TYR A 109 -1.01 -15.87 0.30
N TYR A 110 -1.63 -14.70 0.50
CA TYR A 110 -3.09 -14.53 0.41
C TYR A 110 -3.45 -13.41 -0.59
N PRO A 111 -3.41 -13.68 -1.91
CA PRO A 111 -3.71 -12.68 -2.94
C PRO A 111 -5.18 -12.23 -2.96
N HIS A 112 -6.08 -12.95 -2.29
CA HIS A 112 -7.49 -12.57 -2.16
C HIS A 112 -7.76 -11.47 -1.12
N MET A 113 -6.77 -11.15 -0.26
CA MET A 113 -6.91 -10.14 0.77
C MET A 113 -6.63 -8.74 0.20
N TYR A 114 -7.69 -7.97 -0.01
CA TYR A 114 -7.60 -6.58 -0.50
C TYR A 114 -7.80 -5.54 0.60
N SER A 115 -8.54 -5.87 1.67
CA SER A 115 -8.77 -4.99 2.81
C SER A 115 -7.97 -5.40 4.03
N ILE A 116 -7.55 -4.41 4.84
CA ILE A 116 -6.97 -4.67 6.17
C ILE A 116 -8.01 -5.35 7.09
N GLY A 117 -9.31 -5.11 6.86
CA GLY A 117 -10.38 -5.83 7.57
C GLY A 117 -10.34 -7.34 7.32
N ASP A 118 -10.07 -7.77 6.09
CA ASP A 118 -10.00 -9.20 5.74
C ASP A 118 -8.76 -9.85 6.37
N ALA A 119 -7.67 -9.08 6.49
CA ALA A 119 -6.49 -9.50 7.26
C ALA A 119 -6.82 -9.71 8.74
N ALA A 120 -7.63 -8.83 9.33
CA ALA A 120 -8.10 -8.99 10.69
C ALA A 120 -9.06 -10.18 10.83
N GLU A 121 -9.90 -10.45 9.82
CA GLU A 121 -10.77 -11.64 9.80
C GLU A 121 -9.95 -12.93 9.86
N LEU A 122 -8.86 -13.01 9.09
CA LEU A 122 -8.00 -14.19 9.03
C LEU A 122 -7.26 -14.43 10.36
N LEU A 123 -6.89 -13.37 11.07
CA LEU A 123 -6.11 -13.46 12.31
C LEU A 123 -6.97 -13.67 13.57
N PHE A 124 -8.13 -13.00 13.64
CA PHE A 124 -8.94 -12.92 14.87
C PHE A 124 -10.42 -13.28 14.65
N GLY A 125 -10.80 -13.70 13.43
CA GLY A 125 -12.17 -14.08 13.09
C GLY A 125 -13.08 -12.90 12.78
N LYS A 126 -14.36 -13.20 12.53
CA LYS A 126 -15.36 -12.25 12.02
C LYS A 126 -15.50 -10.97 12.83
N GLY A 127 -15.57 -11.05 14.17
CA GLY A 127 -15.76 -9.86 15.01
C GLY A 127 -14.63 -8.82 14.88
N ALA A 128 -13.41 -9.26 14.58
CA ALA A 128 -12.28 -8.36 14.37
C ALA A 128 -12.31 -7.66 13.02
N ARG A 129 -12.97 -8.23 12.00
CA ARG A 129 -13.07 -7.62 10.68
C ARG A 129 -13.81 -6.29 10.72
N GLU A 130 -15.02 -6.29 11.27
CA GLU A 130 -15.84 -5.08 11.35
C GLU A 130 -15.19 -4.03 12.25
N LEU A 131 -14.59 -4.44 13.38
CA LEU A 131 -13.92 -3.51 14.30
C LEU A 131 -12.67 -2.90 13.69
N THR A 132 -11.75 -3.71 13.18
CA THR A 132 -10.50 -3.22 12.56
C THR A 132 -10.78 -2.43 11.29
N GLY A 133 -11.76 -2.85 10.48
CA GLY A 133 -12.21 -2.10 9.32
C GLY A 133 -12.71 -0.71 9.70
N ALA A 134 -13.59 -0.60 10.70
CA ALA A 134 -14.12 0.68 11.17
C ALA A 134 -13.01 1.60 11.72
N ILE A 135 -12.12 1.06 12.56
CA ILE A 135 -10.97 1.81 13.10
C ILE A 135 -10.06 2.30 11.98
N TYR A 136 -9.81 1.47 10.97
CA TYR A 136 -8.96 1.82 9.84
C TYR A 136 -9.54 2.96 9.00
N TYR A 137 -10.85 2.95 8.72
CA TYR A 137 -11.48 4.06 8.01
C TYR A 137 -11.44 5.38 8.79
N ILE A 138 -11.65 5.33 10.11
CA ILE A 138 -11.52 6.52 10.98
C ILE A 138 -10.07 7.02 10.96
N TYR A 139 -9.10 6.12 11.05
CA TYR A 139 -7.68 6.46 10.94
C TYR A 139 -7.37 7.16 9.61
N LEU A 140 -7.81 6.61 8.48
CA LEU A 140 -7.62 7.25 7.17
C LEU A 140 -8.23 8.66 7.10
N ALA A 141 -9.43 8.85 7.68
CA ALA A 141 -10.06 10.16 7.73
C ALA A 141 -9.26 11.17 8.59
N LEU A 142 -8.74 10.73 9.75
CA LEU A 142 -7.89 11.56 10.59
C LEU A 142 -6.57 11.92 9.91
N VAL A 143 -5.96 10.99 9.19
CA VAL A 143 -4.72 11.23 8.45
C VAL A 143 -4.95 12.22 7.30
N ALA A 144 -6.07 12.10 6.57
CA ALA A 144 -6.45 13.09 5.56
C ALA A 144 -6.65 14.48 6.19
N GLY A 145 -7.28 14.54 7.37
CA GLY A 145 -7.40 15.76 8.16
C GLY A 145 -6.04 16.35 8.55
N ALA A 146 -5.11 15.53 9.05
CA ALA A 146 -3.76 15.96 9.40
C ALA A 146 -3.01 16.55 8.19
N GLY A 147 -3.15 15.94 7.01
CA GLY A 147 -2.61 16.48 5.77
C GLY A 147 -3.15 17.89 5.45
N MET A 148 -4.47 18.10 5.58
CA MET A 148 -5.08 19.41 5.35
C MET A 148 -4.60 20.47 6.35
N LEU A 149 -4.43 20.10 7.62
CA LEU A 149 -3.90 20.99 8.65
C LEU A 149 -2.45 21.39 8.35
N THR A 150 -1.61 20.43 7.97
CA THR A 150 -0.21 20.69 7.58
C THR A 150 -0.13 21.67 6.41
N THR A 151 -0.90 21.46 5.34
CA THR A 151 -0.93 22.38 4.20
C THR A 151 -1.46 23.75 4.58
N SER A 152 -2.47 23.83 5.45
CA SER A 152 -2.98 25.11 5.94
C SER A 152 -1.93 25.91 6.71
N VAL A 153 -1.12 25.26 7.56
CA VAL A 153 -0.03 25.93 8.29
C VAL A 153 1.05 26.42 7.32
N ALA A 154 1.36 25.64 6.29
CA ALA A 154 2.30 26.03 5.25
C ALA A 154 1.79 27.28 4.48
N LEU A 155 0.53 27.28 4.03
CA LEU A 155 -0.08 28.41 3.33
C LEU A 155 -0.18 29.67 4.20
N ASN A 156 -0.51 29.49 5.48
CA ASN A 156 -0.57 30.59 6.43
C ASN A 156 0.80 31.26 6.64
N THR A 157 1.87 30.47 6.69
CA THR A 157 3.24 30.97 6.77
C THR A 157 3.68 31.67 5.48
N LEU A 158 3.30 31.15 4.30
CA LEU A 158 3.62 31.77 3.01
C LEU A 158 2.89 33.09 2.75
N SER A 159 1.73 33.28 3.37
CA SER A 159 0.88 34.46 3.15
C SER A 159 1.08 35.56 4.21
N ASP A 160 2.15 35.49 5.01
CA ASP A 160 2.41 36.40 6.15
C ASP A 160 1.18 36.63 7.05
N HIS A 161 0.45 35.55 7.37
CA HIS A 161 -0.76 35.58 8.21
C HIS A 161 -1.89 36.48 7.67
N GLY A 162 -2.07 36.55 6.34
CA GLY A 162 -3.08 37.40 5.72
C GLY A 162 -4.55 37.08 6.06
N THR A 163 -4.88 35.85 6.50
CA THR A 163 -6.27 35.46 6.87
C THR A 163 -6.29 34.41 8.01
N CYS A 164 -7.48 34.04 8.49
CA CYS A 164 -7.62 33.01 9.52
C CYS A 164 -7.35 31.60 8.97
N SER A 165 -6.75 30.72 9.78
CA SER A 165 -6.37 29.35 9.38
C SER A 165 -7.55 28.52 8.86
N MET A 166 -8.78 28.80 9.30
CA MET A 166 -9.98 28.13 8.80
C MET A 166 -10.20 28.36 7.30
N VAL A 167 -9.87 29.55 6.79
CA VAL A 167 -9.98 29.84 5.34
C VAL A 167 -8.93 29.06 4.56
N PHE A 168 -7.69 28.98 5.05
CA PHE A 168 -6.65 28.18 4.41
C PHE A 168 -6.96 26.68 4.41
N VAL A 169 -7.58 26.14 5.47
CA VAL A 169 -8.11 24.77 5.46
C VAL A 169 -9.21 24.61 4.41
N GLY A 170 -10.13 25.56 4.29
CA GLY A 170 -11.18 25.56 3.27
C GLY A 170 -10.61 25.53 1.84
N VAL A 171 -9.61 26.36 1.54
CA VAL A 171 -8.91 26.37 0.24
C VAL A 171 -8.18 25.06 -0.01
N THR A 172 -7.50 24.52 1.02
CA THR A 172 -6.82 23.22 0.93
C THR A 172 -7.81 22.09 0.65
N CYS A 173 -8.98 22.11 1.30
CA CYS A 173 -10.04 21.11 1.08
C CYS A 173 -10.60 21.19 -0.34
N ALA A 174 -10.88 22.40 -0.85
CA ALA A 174 -11.33 22.60 -2.22
C ALA A 174 -10.27 22.12 -3.23
N GLY A 175 -8.99 22.46 -3.01
CA GLY A 175 -7.88 21.98 -3.84
C GLY A 175 -7.73 20.46 -3.81
N ALA A 176 -7.80 19.85 -2.62
CA ALA A 176 -7.75 18.40 -2.47
C ALA A 176 -8.93 17.70 -3.16
N PHE A 177 -10.13 18.29 -3.16
CA PHE A 177 -11.28 17.75 -3.87
C PHE A 177 -11.10 17.80 -5.40
N VAL A 178 -10.62 18.92 -5.93
CA VAL A 178 -10.36 19.06 -7.39
C VAL A 178 -9.26 18.10 -7.84
N ILE A 179 -8.16 18.01 -7.09
CA ILE A 179 -7.05 17.10 -7.41
C ILE A 179 -7.49 15.64 -7.21
N GLY A 180 -8.18 15.33 -6.13
CA GLY A 180 -8.64 13.97 -5.83
C GLY A 180 -9.65 13.42 -6.84
N THR A 181 -10.52 14.28 -7.38
CA THR A 181 -11.45 13.89 -8.45
C THR A 181 -10.77 13.76 -9.82
N GLY A 182 -9.72 14.54 -10.08
CA GLY A 182 -8.96 14.49 -11.32
C GLY A 182 -7.98 13.32 -11.43
N PHE A 183 -7.32 12.93 -10.34
CA PHE A 183 -6.30 11.87 -10.34
C PHE A 183 -6.85 10.55 -9.79
N ARG A 184 -7.68 9.87 -10.59
CA ARG A 184 -8.29 8.57 -10.22
C ARG A 184 -7.31 7.38 -10.29
N SER A 185 -6.15 7.51 -10.96
CA SER A 185 -5.13 6.46 -11.06
C SER A 185 -3.85 6.82 -10.30
N LEU A 186 -3.38 5.88 -9.47
CA LEU A 186 -2.16 6.01 -8.66
C LEU A 186 -0.88 6.14 -9.49
N GLU A 187 -0.88 5.67 -10.73
CA GLU A 187 0.25 5.83 -11.65
C GLU A 187 0.55 7.32 -11.91
N LYS A 188 -0.50 8.12 -12.15
CA LYS A 188 -0.36 9.56 -12.40
C LYS A 188 0.12 10.30 -11.17
N VAL A 189 -0.36 9.89 -9.99
CA VAL A 189 0.07 10.45 -8.71
C VAL A 189 1.55 10.11 -8.43
N SER A 190 1.97 8.90 -8.80
CA SER A 190 3.37 8.48 -8.64
C SER A 190 4.34 9.32 -9.47
N TRP A 191 3.98 9.65 -10.71
CA TRP A 191 4.79 10.56 -11.54
C TRP A 191 4.93 11.95 -10.91
N LEU A 192 3.86 12.49 -10.31
CA LEU A 192 3.93 13.75 -9.57
C LEU A 192 4.87 13.68 -8.36
N SER A 193 4.92 12.51 -7.71
CA SER A 193 5.85 12.25 -6.60
C SER A 193 7.31 12.41 -7.00
N TRP A 194 7.68 11.91 -8.19
CA TRP A 194 9.04 12.04 -8.74
C TRP A 194 9.42 13.49 -8.99
N ILE A 195 8.51 14.30 -9.52
CA ILE A 195 8.73 15.75 -9.70
C ILE A 195 8.97 16.41 -8.35
N GLY A 196 8.15 16.07 -7.35
CA GLY A 196 8.34 16.58 -6.01
C GLY A 196 9.66 16.14 -5.36
N VAL A 197 10.29 15.04 -5.78
CA VAL A 197 11.63 14.64 -5.30
C VAL A 197 12.71 15.49 -5.97
N ALA A 198 12.58 15.75 -7.26
CA ALA A 198 13.52 16.60 -7.99
C ALA A 198 13.54 18.07 -7.49
N GLY A 199 12.46 18.52 -6.84
CA GLY A 199 12.34 19.87 -6.29
C GLY A 199 12.77 20.06 -4.83
N ILE A 200 13.23 19.01 -4.15
CA ILE A 200 13.85 19.07 -2.80
C ILE A 200 15.36 19.20 -2.98
#